data_AF-A0A5Q4GWI5-F1
#
_entry.id   AF-A0A5Q4GWI5-F1
#
_cell.length_a   1.000
_cell.length_b   1.000
_cell.length_c   1.000
_cell.angle_alpha   90.00
_cell.angle_beta   90.00
_cell.angle_gamma   90.00
#
_symmetry.space_group_name_H-M   'P 1'
#
loop_
_entity.id
_entity.type
_entity.pdbx_description
1 polymer ?
#
loop_
_entity_poly.entity_id
_entity_poly.type
_entity_poly.pdbx_seq_one_letter_code
_entity_poly.pdbx_strand_id
1 'polypeptide(L)' 'MKRRDLLKAASATAGALAVSPLVARAQRVSDVGSRKTDVLVIGGGTAGCIAALQAARAGARTTLIEMGSQLGGT' A
#
# COMPACT_ATOMS: atom_id res chain seq x y z
N MET A 1 -25.24 -23.11 -28.74
CA MET A 1 -24.94 -21.69 -28.43
C MET A 1 -23.46 -21.56 -28.10
N LYS A 2 -22.75 -20.59 -28.70
CA LYS A 2 -21.29 -20.47 -28.51
C LYS A 2 -21.03 -19.58 -27.29
N ARG A 3 -20.15 -20.03 -26.39
CA ARG A 3 -19.75 -19.39 -25.11
C ARG A 3 -19.34 -17.91 -25.25
N ARG A 4 -19.03 -17.48 -26.48
CA ARG A 4 -18.67 -16.11 -26.86
C ARG A 4 -19.82 -15.10 -26.74
N ASP A 5 -21.07 -15.55 -26.87
CA ASP A 5 -22.23 -14.65 -26.83
C ASP A 5 -22.57 -14.23 -25.39
N LEU A 6 -22.24 -15.09 -24.40
CA LEU A 6 -22.39 -14.81 -22.96
C LEU A 6 -21.41 -13.75 -22.44
N LEU A 7 -20.19 -13.68 -22.99
CA LEU A 7 -19.17 -12.70 -22.58
C LEU A 7 -19.49 -11.27 -23.03
N LYS A 8 -20.24 -11.10 -24.13
CA LYS A 8 -20.66 -9.79 -24.62
C LYS A 8 -21.78 -9.16 -23.80
N ALA A 9 -22.70 -9.96 -23.25
CA ALA A 9 -23.79 -9.45 -22.42
C ALA A 9 -23.31 -8.97 -21.03
N ALA A 10 -22.26 -9.58 -20.50
CA ALA A 10 -21.77 -9.31 -19.14
C ALA A 10 -20.93 -8.02 -19.02
N SER A 11 -20.42 -7.48 -20.13
CA SER A 11 -19.48 -6.33 -20.10
C SER A 11 -20.15 -4.95 -20.20
N ALA A 12 -21.42 -4.87 -20.61
CA ALA A 12 -22.08 -3.59 -20.87
C ALA A 12 -22.63 -2.87 -19.61
N THR A 13 -22.91 -3.59 -18.52
CA THR A 13 -23.64 -3.02 -17.36
C THR A 13 -22.78 -2.90 -16.09
N ALA A 14 -21.57 -3.45 -16.07
CA ALA A 14 -20.71 -3.47 -14.88
C ALA A 14 -19.82 -2.22 -14.72
N GLY A 15 -19.61 -1.43 -15.77
CA GLY A 15 -18.68 -0.30 -15.76
C GLY A 15 -19.16 0.95 -15.00
N ALA A 16 -20.47 1.18 -14.93
CA ALA A 16 -21.02 2.45 -14.42
C ALA A 16 -21.11 2.53 -12.89
N LEU A 17 -21.15 1.41 -12.18
CA LEU A 17 -21.31 1.36 -10.71
C LEU A 17 -19.99 1.17 -9.97
N ALA A 18 -18.89 0.85 -10.67
CA ALA A 18 -17.60 0.56 -10.06
C ALA A 18 -16.72 1.79 -9.79
N VAL A 19 -17.14 2.98 -10.22
CA VAL A 19 -16.34 4.22 -10.10
C VAL A 19 -16.51 4.91 -8.74
N SER A 20 -17.60 4.61 -8.02
CA SER A 20 -17.96 5.33 -6.79
C SER A 20 -17.11 5.04 -5.53
N PRO A 21 -16.59 3.82 -5.27
CA PRO A 21 -15.83 3.61 -4.04
C PRO A 21 -14.37 4.12 -4.13
N LEU A 22 -13.85 4.41 -5.33
CA LEU A 22 -12.47 4.87 -5.49
C LEU A 22 -12.28 6.32 -5.00
N VAL A 23 -13.30 7.17 -5.19
CA VAL A 23 -13.28 8.58 -4.75
C VAL A 23 -13.54 8.72 -3.25
N ALA A 24 -14.25 7.78 -2.63
CA ALA A 24 -14.62 7.85 -1.20
C ALA A 24 -13.46 7.54 -0.22
N ARG A 25 -12.33 7.00 -0.70
CA ARG A 25 -11.19 6.60 0.15
C ARG A 25 -10.16 7.72 0.36
N ALA A 26 -10.39 8.93 -0.13
CA ALA A 26 -9.61 10.11 0.24
C ALA A 26 -9.94 10.54 1.68
N GLN A 27 -9.73 9.65 2.65
CA GLN A 27 -9.74 10.01 4.05
C GLN A 27 -8.62 11.03 4.24
N ARG A 28 -8.99 12.23 4.70
CA ARG A 28 -8.03 13.25 5.10
C ARG A 28 -7.06 12.61 6.08
N VAL A 29 -5.80 12.50 5.68
CA VAL A 29 -4.68 12.25 6.58
C VAL A 29 -4.75 13.38 7.59
N SER A 30 -5.16 13.08 8.82
CA SER A 30 -4.98 13.98 9.95
C SER A 30 -3.51 14.36 10.00
N ASP A 31 -3.17 15.58 10.41
CA ASP A 31 -1.79 16.00 10.59
C ASP A 31 -1.15 15.13 11.70
N VAL A 32 -0.64 13.96 11.29
CA VAL A 32 0.17 13.09 12.13
C VAL A 32 1.52 13.79 12.15
N GLY A 33 1.71 14.64 13.16
CA GLY A 33 2.81 15.60 13.22
C GLY A 33 4.11 15.09 12.60
N SER A 34 4.70 15.91 11.74
CA SER A 34 5.90 15.56 10.97
C SER A 34 7.03 15.07 11.89
N ARG A 35 7.40 13.79 11.76
CA ARG A 35 8.58 13.22 12.42
C ARG A 35 9.79 13.37 11.51
N LYS A 36 10.84 14.05 12.00
CA LYS A 36 12.12 14.12 11.29
C LYS A 36 12.85 12.78 11.41
N THR A 37 13.29 12.24 10.29
CA THR A 37 14.08 11.02 10.19
C THR A 37 15.14 11.22 9.12
N ASP A 38 16.31 10.62 9.29
CA ASP A 38 17.40 10.70 8.32
C ASP A 38 17.19 9.64 7.22
N VAL A 39 16.59 8.49 7.59
CA VAL A 39 16.25 7.39 6.67
C VAL A 39 14.82 6.91 6.92
N LEU A 40 14.00 6.91 5.86
CA LEU A 40 12.66 6.32 5.85
C LEU A 40 12.66 5.04 5.01
N VAL A 41 12.29 3.92 5.62
CA VAL A 41 12.14 2.62 4.95
C VAL A 41 10.65 2.29 4.84
N ILE A 42 10.19 1.98 3.62
CA ILE A 42 8.81 1.58 3.35
C ILE A 42 8.80 0.08 2.99
N GLY A 43 8.10 -0.70 3.80
CA GLY A 43 8.07 -2.17 3.75
C GLY A 43 8.90 -2.81 4.85
N GLY A 44 8.28 -3.69 5.63
CA GLY A 44 8.81 -4.49 6.73
C GLY A 44 9.08 -5.95 6.38
N GLY A 45 9.28 -6.25 5.09
CA GLY A 45 9.81 -7.54 4.64
C GLY A 45 11.28 -7.73 5.02
N THR A 46 11.85 -8.90 4.72
CA THR A 46 13.25 -9.23 5.06
C THR A 46 14.23 -8.14 4.61
N ALA A 47 14.10 -7.65 3.37
CA ALA A 47 14.96 -6.60 2.84
C ALA A 47 14.78 -5.27 3.60
N GLY A 48 13.55 -4.86 3.88
CA GLY A 48 13.24 -3.60 4.57
C GLY A 48 13.70 -3.60 6.03
N CYS A 49 13.49 -4.70 6.75
CA CYS A 49 13.99 -4.84 8.12
C CYS A 49 15.51 -4.77 8.18
N ILE A 50 16.23 -5.45 7.28
CA ILE A 50 17.68 -5.39 7.23
C ILE A 50 18.17 -3.98 6.86
N ALA A 51 17.54 -3.33 5.87
CA ALA A 51 17.89 -1.96 5.50
C ALA A 51 17.72 -0.99 6.67
N ALA A 52 16.59 -1.06 7.38
CA ALA A 52 16.33 -0.21 8.54
C ALA A 52 17.29 -0.50 9.70
N LEU A 53 17.58 -1.77 9.98
CA LEU A 53 18.51 -2.17 11.02
C LEU A 53 19.93 -1.67 10.74
N GLN A 54 20.40 -1.77 9.50
CA GLN A 54 21.73 -1.32 9.14
C GLN A 54 21.84 0.20 9.13
N ALA A 55 20.81 0.92 8.68
CA ALA A 55 20.76 2.38 8.78
C ALA A 55 20.80 2.86 10.24
N ALA A 56 20.03 2.21 11.12
CA ALA A 56 20.04 2.52 12.55
C ALA A 56 21.42 2.23 13.19
N ARG A 57 22.06 1.10 12.84
CA ARG A 57 23.42 0.76 13.30
C ARG A 57 24.49 1.74 12.81
N ALA A 58 24.28 2.35 11.65
CA ALA A 58 25.12 3.42 11.13
C ALA A 58 24.88 4.78 11.81
N GLY A 59 23.95 4.86 12.78
CA GLY A 59 23.65 6.06 13.55
C GLY A 59 22.58 6.97 12.95
N ALA A 60 21.91 6.56 11.86
CA ALA A 60 20.82 7.34 11.28
C ALA A 60 19.55 7.22 12.14
N ARG A 61 18.85 8.34 12.38
CA ARG A 61 17.47 8.29 12.86
C ARG A 61 16.65 7.63 11.77
N THR A 62 16.20 6.42 12.04
CA THR A 62 15.57 5.56 11.02
C THR A 62 14.12 5.31 11.40
N THR A 63 13.22 5.41 10.43
CA THR A 63 11.80 5.05 10.57
C THR A 63 11.46 3.98 9.55
N LEU A 64 10.86 2.89 10.00
CA LEU A 64 10.32 1.84 9.13
C LEU A 64 8.80 1.88 9.21
N ILE A 65 8.14 1.82 8.06
CA ILE A 65 6.69 1.76 7.94
C ILE A 65 6.32 0.46 7.21
N GLU A 66 5.45 -0.34 7.82
CA GLU A 66 4.85 -1.53 7.23
C GLU A 66 3.33 -1.37 7.23
N MET A 67 2.68 -1.86 6.17
CA MET A 67 1.23 -1.83 6.01
C MET A 67 0.54 -2.91 6.86
N GLY A 68 1.17 -4.08 6.98
CA GLY A 68 0.69 -5.20 7.77
C GLY A 68 0.81 -4.97 9.29
N SER A 69 0.16 -5.85 10.05
CA SER A 69 0.24 -5.85 11.52
C SER A 69 1.54 -6.43 12.06
N GLN A 70 2.41 -6.96 11.20
CA GLN A 70 3.65 -7.64 11.56
C GLN A 70 4.75 -7.37 10.54
N LEU A 71 5.99 -7.58 10.98
CA LEU A 71 7.16 -7.65 10.10
C LEU A 71 7.29 -9.06 9.51
N GLY A 72 8.09 -9.21 8.45
CA GLY A 72 8.45 -10.51 7.87
C GLY A 72 8.35 -10.54 6.36
N GLY A 73 7.40 -9.82 5.78
CA GLY A 73 7.16 -9.81 4.33
C GLY A 73 6.07 -10.81 3.95
N THR A 74 6.33 -11.61 2.91
CA THR A 74 5.41 -12.62 2.35
C THR A 74 4.75 -13.49 3.40
#